data_AF-A0A3A0BW98-F1
#
_entry.id   AF-A0A3A0BW98-F1
#
_cell.length_a   1.000
_cell.length_b   1.000
_cell.length_c   1.000
_cell.angle_alpha   90.00
_cell.angle_beta   90.00
_cell.angle_gamma   90.00
#
_symmetry.space_group_name_H-M   'P 1'
#
loop_
_entity.id
_entity.type
_entity.pdbx_description
1 polymer ?
#
loop_
_entity_poly.entity_id
_entity_poly.type
_entity_poly.pdbx_seq_one_letter_code
_entity_poly.pdbx_strand_id
1 'polypeptide(L)'
;MTSRLQQSIPFAAQAIPFDEYLATGKIPDGLITSEYVGEQFVERLVHYVLSVPAGSYTMAQLSRLLEQLDPRTQVFFFKRLKENSPDSLKDFAPLYYGFMNEFHSLLFT
;
A
#
# COMPACT_ATOMS: atom_id res chain seq x y z
N MET A 1 25.04 33.75 5.78
CA MET A 1 24.77 32.31 6.00
C MET A 1 23.38 32.01 5.45
N THR A 2 23.28 31.60 4.19
CA THR A 2 22.00 31.22 3.58
C THR A 2 21.79 29.72 3.84
N SER A 3 21.05 29.42 4.90
CA SER A 3 20.51 28.08 5.12
C SER A 3 19.60 27.78 3.93
N ARG A 4 20.06 26.94 2.99
CA ARG A 4 19.19 26.41 1.94
C ARG A 4 18.14 25.60 2.67
N LEU A 5 16.92 26.14 2.75
CA LEU A 5 15.72 25.36 3.04
C LEU A 5 15.70 24.23 2.01
N GLN A 6 16.21 23.08 2.42
CA GLN A 6 16.09 21.83 1.71
C GLN A 6 14.59 21.54 1.74
N GLN A 7 13.87 22.04 0.74
CA GLN A 7 12.45 21.75 0.57
C GLN A 7 12.34 20.23 0.44
N SER A 8 12.00 19.58 1.53
CA SER A 8 11.68 18.17 1.58
C SER A 8 10.54 17.95 0.58
N ILE A 9 10.84 17.30 -0.53
CA ILE A 9 9.85 16.96 -1.56
C ILE A 9 8.70 16.22 -0.84
N PRO A 10 7.44 16.68 -0.96
CA PRO A 10 6.31 16.01 -0.36
C PRO A 10 6.31 14.53 -0.76
N PHE A 11 5.94 13.63 0.16
CA PHE A 11 5.96 12.19 -0.11
C PHE A 11 5.19 11.82 -1.39
N ALA A 12 4.08 12.52 -1.66
CA ALA A 12 3.28 12.38 -2.87
C ALA A 12 4.08 12.61 -4.19
N ALA A 13 5.15 13.42 -4.14
CA ALA A 13 5.99 13.76 -5.30
C ALA A 13 7.30 12.94 -5.36
N GLN A 14 7.54 12.04 -4.41
CA GLN A 14 8.74 11.18 -4.42
C GLN A 14 8.52 9.97 -5.33
N ALA A 15 9.56 9.45 -6.01
CA ALA A 15 9.44 8.17 -6.70
C ALA A 15 9.47 7.02 -5.67
N ILE A 16 8.52 6.09 -5.75
CA ILE A 16 8.48 4.91 -4.86
C ILE A 16 8.79 3.66 -5.70
N PRO A 17 9.88 2.93 -5.40
CA PRO A 17 10.26 1.72 -6.13
C PRO A 17 9.43 0.51 -5.62
N PHE A 18 8.14 0.47 -5.98
CA PHE A 18 7.24 -0.60 -5.53
C PHE A 18 7.64 -1.99 -6.03
N ASP A 19 8.29 -2.09 -7.19
CA ASP A 19 8.84 -3.36 -7.69
C ASP A 19 9.88 -3.93 -6.71
N GLU A 20 10.79 -3.09 -6.20
CA GLU A 20 11.79 -3.49 -5.21
C GLU A 20 11.14 -3.86 -3.88
N TYR A 21 10.15 -3.08 -3.43
CA TYR A 21 9.44 -3.34 -2.17
C TYR A 21 8.65 -4.66 -2.23
N LEU A 22 8.00 -4.94 -3.35
CA LEU A 22 7.30 -6.21 -3.58
C LEU A 22 8.29 -7.38 -3.70
N ALA A 23 9.42 -7.19 -4.40
CA ALA A 23 10.43 -8.24 -4.57
C ALA A 23 11.10 -8.62 -3.23
N THR A 24 11.45 -7.62 -2.41
CA THR A 24 12.06 -7.82 -1.09
C THR A 24 11.03 -8.19 -0.02
N GLY A 25 9.76 -7.82 -0.24
CA GLY A 25 8.71 -7.87 0.76
C GLY A 25 9.06 -7.01 1.97
N LYS A 26 9.65 -5.82 1.78
CA LYS A 26 10.05 -4.90 2.85
C LYS A 26 9.73 -3.45 2.50
N ILE A 27 9.15 -2.74 3.47
CA ILE A 27 9.03 -1.29 3.45
C ILE A 27 10.21 -0.71 4.23
N PRO A 28 10.95 0.28 3.70
CA PRO A 28 12.03 0.92 4.43
C PRO A 28 11.57 1.49 5.78
N ASP A 29 12.38 1.28 6.82
CA ASP A 29 12.13 1.85 8.15
C ASP A 29 12.06 3.38 8.07
N GLY A 30 11.05 3.95 8.73
CA GLY A 30 10.83 5.39 8.71
C GLY A 30 10.29 5.94 7.38
N LEU A 31 9.85 5.08 6.44
CA LEU A 31 9.09 5.54 5.27
C LEU A 31 7.67 5.97 5.67
N ILE A 32 6.96 5.10 6.39
CA ILE A 32 5.60 5.36 6.86
C ILE A 32 5.68 6.00 8.25
N THR A 33 5.73 7.33 8.28
CA THR A 33 5.93 8.11 9.52
C THR A 33 4.66 8.71 10.10
N SER A 34 3.56 8.70 9.33
CA SER A 34 2.28 9.25 9.73
C SER A 34 1.13 8.59 8.96
N GLU A 35 -0.10 8.78 9.46
CA GLU A 35 -1.33 8.31 8.79
C GLU A 35 -1.42 8.85 7.36
N TYR A 36 -1.17 10.15 7.16
CA TYR A 36 -1.14 10.76 5.82
C TYR A 36 -0.16 10.06 4.88
N VAL A 37 1.06 9.75 5.35
CA VAL A 37 2.05 9.06 4.50
C VAL A 37 1.61 7.62 4.20
N GLY A 38 0.99 6.94 5.17
CA GLY A 38 0.39 5.61 4.97
C GLY A 38 -0.69 5.61 3.89
N GLU A 39 -1.62 6.58 3.95
CA GLU A 39 -2.66 6.73 2.93
C GLU A 39 -2.08 7.01 1.53
N GLN A 40 -1.11 7.92 1.44
CA GLN A 40 -0.45 8.24 0.16
C GLN A 40 0.35 7.05 -0.38
N PHE A 41 0.99 6.27 0.48
CA PHE A 41 1.68 5.05 0.08
C PHE A 41 0.69 4.03 -0.50
N VAL A 42 -0.43 3.79 0.20
CA VAL A 42 -1.47 2.86 -0.25
C VAL A 42 -2.10 3.29 -1.55
N GLU A 43 -2.47 4.56 -1.69
CA GLU A 43 -3.09 5.08 -2.92
C GLU A 43 -2.18 4.79 -4.12
N ARG A 44 -0.89 5.06 -3.97
CA ARG A 44 0.11 4.82 -5.02
C ARG A 44 0.41 3.34 -5.25
N LEU A 45 0.38 2.52 -4.19
CA LEU A 45 0.51 1.07 -4.31
C LEU A 45 -0.67 0.50 -5.11
N VAL A 46 -1.90 0.94 -4.83
CA VAL A 46 -3.10 0.54 -5.59
C VAL A 46 -2.95 0.91 -7.07
N HIS A 47 -2.53 2.14 -7.37
CA HIS A 47 -2.25 2.54 -8.75
C HIS A 47 -1.17 1.68 -9.41
N TYR A 48 -0.11 1.34 -8.68
CA TYR A 48 0.96 0.48 -9.18
C TYR A 48 0.42 -0.93 -9.52
N VAL A 49 -0.24 -1.61 -8.57
CA VAL A 49 -0.71 -2.99 -8.75
C VAL A 49 -1.77 -3.15 -9.84
N LEU A 50 -2.54 -2.08 -10.13
CA LEU A 50 -3.53 -2.06 -11.20
C LEU A 50 -2.95 -1.69 -12.57
N SER A 51 -1.79 -1.03 -12.62
CA SER A 51 -1.18 -0.55 -13.87
C SER A 51 -0.12 -1.49 -14.45
N VAL A 52 0.55 -2.28 -13.60
CA VAL A 52 1.56 -3.23 -14.06
C VAL A 52 0.93 -4.49 -14.69
N PRO A 53 1.60 -5.13 -15.66
CA PRO A 53 1.11 -6.38 -16.25
C PRO A 53 0.93 -7.49 -15.21
N ALA A 54 -0.04 -8.37 -15.46
CA ALA A 54 -0.21 -9.58 -14.65
C ALA A 54 1.10 -10.38 -14.57
N GLY A 55 1.46 -10.86 -13.38
CA GLY A 55 2.71 -11.58 -13.12
C GLY A 55 3.93 -10.71 -12.79
N SER A 56 3.80 -9.37 -12.82
CA SER A 56 4.87 -8.47 -12.36
C SER A 56 5.20 -8.61 -10.87
N TYR A 57 4.24 -9.11 -10.10
CA TYR A 57 4.40 -9.52 -8.71
C TYR A 57 3.46 -10.71 -8.43
N THR A 58 3.70 -11.40 -7.31
CA THR A 58 2.86 -12.50 -6.84
C THR A 58 1.97 -12.03 -5.68
N MET A 59 0.83 -12.69 -5.46
CA MET A 59 -0.04 -12.37 -4.32
C MET A 59 0.67 -12.55 -2.96
N ALA A 60 1.63 -13.49 -2.87
CA ALA A 60 2.44 -13.67 -1.67
C ALA A 60 3.36 -12.47 -1.40
N GLN A 61 3.96 -11.89 -2.44
CA GLN A 61 4.77 -10.67 -2.32
C GLN A 61 3.91 -9.48 -1.87
N LEU A 62 2.71 -9.35 -2.43
CA LEU A 62 1.78 -8.30 -2.03
C LEU A 62 1.29 -8.49 -0.58
N SER A 63 0.92 -9.71 -0.17
CA SER A 63 0.52 -10.03 1.21
C SER A 63 1.59 -9.59 2.21
N ARG A 64 2.83 -10.02 1.97
CA ARG A 64 3.97 -9.74 2.84
C ARG A 64 4.25 -8.24 2.96
N LEU A 65 4.01 -7.48 1.90
CA LEU A 65 4.15 -6.03 1.93
C LEU A 65 3.03 -5.38 2.75
N LEU A 66 1.78 -5.82 2.55
CA LEU A 66 0.61 -5.31 3.28
C LEU A 66 0.68 -5.63 4.78
N GLU A 67 1.18 -6.80 5.16
CA GLU A 67 1.37 -7.22 6.57
C GLU A 67 2.28 -6.28 7.38
N GLN A 68 3.10 -5.45 6.72
CA GLN A 68 3.95 -4.45 7.38
C GLN A 68 3.24 -3.13 7.65
N LEU A 69 2.09 -2.90 7.03
CA LEU A 69 1.28 -1.72 7.25
C LEU A 69 0.45 -1.91 8.52
N ASP A 70 0.05 -0.82 9.18
CA ASP A 70 -0.90 -0.94 10.27
C ASP A 70 -2.27 -1.42 9.74
N PRO A 71 -3.10 -2.07 10.59
CA PRO A 71 -4.39 -2.63 10.18
C PRO A 71 -5.34 -1.65 9.47
N ARG A 72 -5.35 -0.36 9.85
CA ARG A 72 -6.24 0.62 9.21
C ARG A 72 -5.79 0.91 7.79
N THR A 73 -4.48 1.05 7.61
CA THR A 73 -3.86 1.24 6.29
C THR A 73 -4.06 0.01 5.39
N GLN A 74 -4.03 -1.20 5.94
CA GLN A 74 -4.36 -2.43 5.20
C GLN A 74 -5.84 -2.45 4.75
N VAL A 75 -6.78 -2.11 5.62
CA VAL A 75 -8.20 -1.98 5.24
C VAL A 75 -8.38 -0.90 4.16
N PHE A 76 -7.67 0.22 4.29
CA PHE A 76 -7.71 1.32 3.33
C PHE A 76 -7.24 0.87 1.94
N PHE A 77 -6.25 -0.03 1.85
CA PHE A 77 -5.83 -0.62 0.58
C PHE A 77 -6.98 -1.31 -0.15
N PHE A 78 -7.71 -2.19 0.52
CA PHE A 78 -8.83 -2.89 -0.11
C PHE A 78 -9.99 -1.95 -0.47
N LYS A 79 -10.25 -0.93 0.36
CA LYS A 79 -11.22 0.11 0.04
C LYS A 79 -10.83 0.86 -1.25
N ARG A 80 -9.57 1.31 -1.34
CA ARG A 80 -9.05 2.02 -2.53
C ARG A 80 -9.02 1.14 -3.77
N LEU A 81 -8.66 -0.13 -3.61
CA LEU A 81 -8.68 -1.11 -4.69
C LEU A 81 -10.10 -1.28 -5.26
N LYS A 82 -11.10 -1.45 -4.38
CA LYS A 82 -12.52 -1.52 -4.75
C LYS A 82 -13.02 -0.25 -5.45
N GLU A 83 -12.61 0.92 -4.96
CA GLU A 83 -13.00 2.21 -5.52
C GLU A 83 -12.41 2.43 -6.93
N ASN A 84 -11.16 2.02 -7.16
CA ASN A 84 -10.48 2.20 -8.44
C ASN A 84 -10.81 1.12 -9.47
N SER A 85 -11.06 -0.12 -9.03
CA SER A 85 -11.43 -1.23 -9.90
C SER A 85 -12.33 -2.24 -9.17
N PRO A 86 -13.66 -2.08 -9.27
CA PRO A 86 -14.63 -2.92 -8.57
C PRO A 86 -14.50 -4.41 -8.93
N ASP A 87 -14.15 -4.71 -10.18
CA ASP A 87 -13.99 -6.09 -10.66
C ASP A 87 -12.70 -6.74 -10.21
N SER A 88 -11.64 -5.95 -9.96
CA SER A 88 -10.33 -6.48 -9.52
C SER A 88 -10.40 -7.15 -8.16
N LEU A 89 -11.37 -6.82 -7.29
CA LEU A 89 -11.56 -7.50 -6.01
C LEU A 89 -11.62 -9.03 -6.12
N LYS A 90 -12.10 -9.56 -7.26
CA LYS A 90 -12.14 -11.01 -7.52
C LYS A 90 -10.74 -11.60 -7.61
N ASP A 91 -9.81 -10.88 -8.23
CA ASP A 91 -8.40 -11.29 -8.38
C ASP A 91 -7.64 -11.22 -7.05
N PHE A 92 -8.04 -10.30 -6.17
CA PHE A 92 -7.47 -10.13 -4.83
C PHE A 92 -8.28 -10.82 -3.73
N ALA A 93 -9.31 -11.61 -4.07
CA ALA A 93 -10.24 -12.20 -3.12
C ALA A 93 -9.55 -13.03 -2.02
N PRO A 94 -8.54 -13.88 -2.29
CA PRO A 94 -7.84 -14.62 -1.23
C PRO A 94 -7.21 -13.70 -0.17
N LEU A 95 -6.62 -12.59 -0.58
CA LEU A 95 -6.06 -11.59 0.33
C LEU A 95 -7.18 -10.84 1.06
N TYR A 96 -8.18 -10.38 0.34
CA TYR A 96 -9.31 -9.65 0.93
C TYR A 96 -9.99 -10.46 2.03
N TYR A 97 -10.33 -11.73 1.80
CA TYR A 97 -10.99 -12.55 2.82
C TYR A 97 -10.07 -12.90 3.99
N GLY A 98 -8.78 -13.16 3.74
CA GLY A 98 -7.80 -13.39 4.81
C GLY A 98 -7.69 -12.20 5.76
N PHE A 99 -7.52 -11.00 5.20
CA PHE A 99 -7.37 -9.77 5.98
C PHE A 99 -8.69 -9.35 6.63
N MET A 100 -9.84 -9.43 5.94
CA MET A 100 -11.14 -9.07 6.54
C MET A 100 -11.55 -9.99 7.69
N ASN A 101 -11.13 -11.26 7.67
CA ASN A 101 -11.32 -12.17 8.80
C ASN A 101 -10.45 -11.77 10.00
N GLU A 102 -9.22 -11.30 9.76
CA GLU A 102 -8.30 -10.83 10.80
C GLU A 102 -8.74 -9.50 11.42
N PHE A 103 -9.28 -8.57 10.61
CA PHE A 103 -9.65 -7.22 11.03
C PHE A 103 -11.15 -7.02 11.28
N HIS A 104 -11.93 -8.09 11.35
CA HIS A 104 -13.38 -8.01 11.56
C HIS A 104 -13.74 -7.16 12.79
N SER A 105 -12.94 -7.19 13.87
CA SER A 105 -13.16 -6.35 15.05
C SER A 105 -12.85 -4.86 14.85
N LEU A 106 -11.95 -4.50 13.92
CA LEU A 106 -11.56 -3.11 13.63
C LEU A 106 -12.49 -2.40 12.63
N LEU A 107 -13.31 -3.16 11.90
CA LEU A 107 -14.24 -2.63 10.90
C LEU A 107 -15.57 -2.14 11.49
N PHE A 108 -15.87 -2.51 12.74
CA PHE A 108 -17.15 -2.22 13.41
C PHE A 108 -17.01 -1.51 14.77
N THR A 109 -15.84 -0.96 15.08
CA THR A 109 -15.62 -0.06 16.24
C THR A 109 -15.53 1.37 15.76
#